data_AF-A0A937CIP7-F1
#
_entry.id   AF-A0A937CIP7-F1
#
_cell.length_a   1.000
_cell.length_b   1.000
_cell.length_c   1.000
_cell.angle_alpha   90.00
_cell.angle_beta   90.00
_cell.angle_gamma   90.00
#
_symmetry.space_group_name_H-M   'P 1'
#
loop_
_entity.id
_entity.type
_entity.pdbx_description
1 polymer ?
#
loop_
_entity_poly.entity_id
_entity_poly.type
_entity_poly.pdbx_seq_one_letter_code
_entity_poly.pdbx_strand_id
1 'polypeptide(L)'
;MCTVYRELKRNEAPPGQYWPDTAHRLAAGRRCRQARLDKDIKLQECVMEHMQNHFWTPEQIAGYLKHGQTELKSICHETIYHWIYQGSRRKEKIWKFLPRHKAKRGLRKSKGAGASRIPNRVSIH
;
A
#
# COMPACT_ATOMS: atom_id res chain seq x y z
N MET A 1 -33.96 -9.22 21.31
CA MET A 1 -33.27 -8.26 20.40
C MET A 1 -32.70 -9.06 19.21
N CYS A 2 -33.13 -8.78 17.99
CA CYS A 2 -32.76 -9.56 16.79
C CYS A 2 -31.63 -8.90 15.99
N THR A 3 -30.69 -9.68 15.45
CA THR A 3 -29.51 -9.19 14.71
C THR A 3 -29.88 -8.41 13.45
N VAL A 4 -30.97 -8.83 12.77
CA VAL A 4 -31.48 -8.19 11.55
C VAL A 4 -31.95 -6.76 11.81
N TYR A 5 -32.65 -6.51 12.91
CA TYR A 5 -33.12 -5.17 13.26
C TYR A 5 -31.98 -4.15 13.44
N ARG A 6 -30.85 -4.58 14.04
CA ARG A 6 -29.67 -3.72 14.23
C ARG A 6 -28.93 -3.43 12.92
N GLU A 7 -29.01 -4.34 11.95
CA GLU A 7 -28.43 -4.16 10.62
C GLU A 7 -29.23 -3.11 9.85
N LEU A 8 -30.55 -3.28 9.78
CA LEU A 8 -31.47 -2.37 9.10
C LEU A 8 -31.34 -0.94 9.65
N LYS A 9 -31.39 -0.77 10.98
CA LYS A 9 -31.25 0.53 11.64
C LYS A 9 -29.89 1.21 11.40
N ARG A 10 -28.81 0.43 11.21
CA ARG A 10 -27.46 0.97 11.00
C ARG A 10 -27.21 1.40 9.55
N ASN A 11 -27.98 0.85 8.61
CA ASN A 11 -27.81 1.00 7.17
C ASN A 11 -29.01 1.67 6.50
N GLU A 12 -29.91 2.24 7.28
CA GLU A 12 -31.07 2.99 6.81
C GLU A 12 -30.64 4.23 6.03
N ALA A 13 -31.20 4.39 4.83
CA ALA A 13 -31.02 5.58 4.00
C ALA A 13 -32.35 6.36 3.92
N PRO A 14 -32.33 7.71 3.90
CA PRO A 14 -33.53 8.51 3.69
C PRO A 14 -34.24 8.08 2.40
N PRO A 15 -35.58 7.88 2.38
CA PRO A 15 -36.58 8.22 3.40
C PRO A 15 -36.97 7.06 4.37
N GLY A 16 -36.02 6.20 4.75
CA GLY A 16 -36.24 5.13 5.75
C GLY A 16 -36.21 3.71 5.19
N GLN A 17 -35.51 3.49 4.07
CA GLN A 17 -35.44 2.20 3.39
C GLN A 17 -34.03 1.60 3.44
N TYR A 18 -33.95 0.28 3.32
CA TYR A 18 -32.69 -0.45 3.22
C TYR A 18 -32.24 -0.55 1.77
N TRP A 19 -31.11 0.08 1.44
CA TRP A 19 -30.53 0.01 0.10
C TRP A 19 -29.16 -0.69 0.17
N PRO A 20 -28.96 -1.83 -0.50
CA PRO A 20 -27.71 -2.60 -0.40
C PRO A 20 -26.46 -1.78 -0.76
N ASP A 21 -26.53 -0.92 -1.78
CA ASP A 21 -25.41 -0.07 -2.21
C ASP A 21 -25.05 0.98 -1.15
N THR A 22 -26.05 1.59 -0.51
CA THR A 22 -25.82 2.58 0.55
C THR A 22 -25.29 1.88 1.81
N ALA A 23 -25.85 0.74 2.17
CA ALA A 23 -25.40 -0.11 3.27
C ALA A 23 -23.92 -0.50 3.09
N HIS A 24 -23.57 -0.93 1.87
CA HIS A 24 -22.20 -1.27 1.52
C HIS A 24 -21.26 -0.08 1.64
N ARG A 25 -21.64 1.09 1.09
CA ARG A 25 -20.86 2.32 1.16
C ARG A 25 -20.68 2.81 2.60
N LEU A 26 -21.73 2.78 3.42
CA LEU A 26 -21.66 3.13 4.84
C LEU A 26 -20.77 2.14 5.61
N ALA A 27 -20.88 0.85 5.31
CA ALA A 27 -20.01 -0.17 5.90
C ALA A 27 -18.54 0.03 5.49
N ALA A 28 -18.27 0.32 4.22
CA ALA A 28 -16.93 0.63 3.72
C ALA A 28 -16.36 1.88 4.41
N GLY A 29 -17.14 2.96 4.52
CA GLY A 29 -16.74 4.18 5.23
C GLY A 29 -16.39 3.92 6.70
N ARG A 30 -17.15 3.08 7.40
CA ARG A 30 -16.82 2.67 8.78
C ARG A 30 -15.57 1.79 8.88
N ARG A 31 -15.27 1.01 7.84
CA ARG A 31 -14.03 0.22 7.75
C ARG A 31 -12.81 1.08 7.39
N CYS A 32 -13.00 2.22 6.72
CA CYS A 32 -11.96 3.19 6.43
C CYS A 32 -11.47 3.87 7.72
N ARG A 33 -10.65 3.15 8.48
CA ARG A 33 -9.93 3.72 9.61
C ARG A 33 -8.76 4.53 9.07
N GLN A 34 -8.63 5.75 9.57
CA GLN A 34 -7.47 6.57 9.32
C GLN A 34 -6.20 5.84 9.79
N ALA A 35 -5.15 5.86 8.98
CA ALA A 35 -3.92 5.15 9.31
C ALA A 35 -3.28 5.74 10.58
N ARG A 36 -2.55 4.93 11.34
CA ARG A 36 -1.92 5.39 12.59
C ARG A 36 -0.95 6.55 12.35
N LEU A 37 -0.20 6.47 11.24
CA LEU A 37 0.73 7.50 10.78
C LEU A 37 0.04 8.84 10.48
N ASP A 38 -1.24 8.84 10.08
CA ASP A 38 -1.96 10.10 9.81
C ASP A 38 -2.43 10.80 11.08
N LYS A 39 -2.43 10.08 12.21
CA LYS A 39 -2.83 10.64 13.51
C LYS A 39 -1.64 11.18 14.29
N ASP A 40 -0.44 10.76 13.95
CA ASP A 40 0.78 11.06 14.68
C ASP A 40 1.81 11.67 13.72
N ILE A 41 1.81 13.00 13.67
CA ILE A 41 2.63 13.77 12.74
C ILE A 41 4.12 13.51 12.98
N LYS A 42 4.56 13.42 14.25
CA LYS A 42 5.96 13.13 14.59
C LYS A 42 6.39 11.77 14.08
N LEU A 43 5.53 10.76 14.23
CA LEU A 43 5.78 9.42 13.70
C LEU A 43 5.86 9.44 12.17
N GLN A 44 4.96 10.16 11.50
CA GLN A 44 4.96 10.32 10.05
C GLN A 44 6.25 10.98 9.55
N GLU A 45 6.66 12.08 10.16
CA GLU A 45 7.88 12.82 9.82
C GLU A 45 9.11 11.93 9.98
N CYS A 46 9.20 11.19 11.09
CA CYS A 46 10.29 10.24 11.33
C CYS A 46 10.34 9.16 10.23
N VAL A 47 9.21 8.54 9.88
CA VAL A 47 9.18 7.54 8.79
C VAL A 47 9.61 8.16 7.47
N MET A 48 9.13 9.36 7.14
CA MET A 48 9.46 10.05 5.89
C MET A 48 10.93 10.43 5.83
N GLU A 49 11.49 10.97 6.91
CA GLU A 49 12.90 11.33 7.03
C GLU A 49 13.81 10.11 6.79
N HIS A 50 13.53 8.99 7.46
CA HIS A 50 14.33 7.78 7.32
C HIS A 50 14.22 7.14 5.92
N MET A 51 13.05 7.23 5.28
CA MET A 51 12.88 6.76 3.90
C MET A 51 13.58 7.67 2.88
N GLN A 52 13.50 9.00 3.04
CA GLN A 52 14.02 9.96 2.08
C GLN A 52 15.53 10.18 2.21
N ASN A 53 16.03 10.31 3.44
CA ASN A 53 17.42 10.67 3.71
C ASN A 53 18.32 9.43 3.84
N HIS A 54 17.79 8.35 4.42
CA HIS A 54 18.58 7.15 4.73
C HIS A 54 18.23 5.93 3.86
N PHE A 55 17.22 6.03 2.99
CA PHE A 55 16.74 4.93 2.15
C PHE A 55 16.41 3.66 2.93
N TRP A 56 15.90 3.81 4.16
CA TRP A 56 15.53 2.67 4.98
C TRP A 56 14.29 1.96 4.47
N THR A 57 14.30 0.65 4.64
CA THR A 57 13.14 -0.21 4.39
C THR A 57 12.10 -0.07 5.49
N PRO A 58 10.81 -0.31 5.19
CA PRO A 58 9.76 -0.36 6.23
C PRO A 58 10.08 -1.30 7.39
N GLU A 59 10.77 -2.41 7.12
CA GLU A 59 11.25 -3.38 8.11
C GLU A 59 12.32 -2.78 9.03
N GLN A 60 13.29 -2.05 8.46
CA GLN A 60 14.32 -1.35 9.24
C GLN A 60 13.73 -0.27 10.13
N ILE A 61 12.78 0.52 9.59
CA ILE A 61 12.10 1.58 10.35
C ILE A 61 11.29 0.98 11.49
N ALA A 62 10.53 -0.09 11.25
CA ALA A 62 9.79 -0.79 12.29
C ALA A 62 10.72 -1.35 13.38
N GLY A 63 11.88 -1.91 13.00
CA GLY A 63 12.90 -2.38 13.93
C GLY A 63 13.49 -1.24 14.77
N TYR A 64 13.82 -0.13 14.13
CA TYR A 64 14.33 1.07 14.80
C TYR A 64 13.32 1.65 15.80
N LEU A 65 12.05 1.78 15.41
CA LEU A 65 10.99 2.25 16.31
C LEU A 65 10.68 1.29 17.46
N LYS A 66 11.08 0.03 17.35
CA LYS A 66 10.90 -0.96 18.41
C LYS A 66 12.06 -0.98 19.41
N HIS A 67 13.28 -0.70 18.96
CA HIS A 67 14.50 -0.93 19.75
C HIS A 67 15.33 0.33 20.01
N GLY A 68 15.24 1.34 19.15
CA GLY A 68 16.09 2.53 19.17
C GLY A 68 15.44 3.80 19.70
N GLN A 69 14.11 3.87 19.77
CA GLN A 69 13.38 5.09 20.15
C GLN A 69 12.20 4.76 21.08
N THR A 70 12.21 5.28 22.31
CA THR A 70 11.15 5.03 23.30
C THR A 70 10.02 6.06 23.26
N GLU A 71 10.23 7.22 22.62
CA GLU A 71 9.25 8.31 22.60
C GLU A 71 8.17 8.16 21.52
N LEU A 72 8.46 7.42 20.45
CA LEU A 72 7.53 7.19 19.36
C LEU A 72 6.86 5.82 19.50
N LYS A 73 5.59 5.73 19.09
CA LYS A 73 4.86 4.46 19.14
C LYS A 73 5.45 3.47 18.15
N SER A 74 5.74 2.27 18.63
CA SER A 74 6.12 1.15 17.78
C SER A 74 4.98 0.79 16.80
N ILE A 75 5.34 0.57 15.53
CA ILE A 75 4.45 0.16 14.45
C ILE A 75 5.06 -1.01 13.67
N CYS A 76 4.23 -1.91 13.15
CA CYS A 76 4.70 -2.97 12.26
C CYS A 76 4.99 -2.43 10.85
N HIS A 77 5.93 -3.07 10.16
CA HIS A 77 6.31 -2.72 8.79
C HIS A 77 5.13 -2.83 7.81
N GLU A 78 4.19 -3.75 8.04
CA GLU A 78 2.95 -3.87 7.24
C GLU A 78 2.08 -2.62 7.34
N THR A 79 2.05 -1.95 8.50
CA THR A 79 1.34 -0.67 8.66
C THR A 79 1.98 0.42 7.80
N ILE A 80 3.32 0.47 7.77
CA ILE A 80 4.07 1.39 6.91
C ILE A 80 3.80 1.08 5.43
N TYR A 81 3.84 -0.19 5.02
CA TYR A 81 3.50 -0.59 3.66
C TYR A 81 2.08 -0.19 3.26
N HIS A 82 1.09 -0.51 4.10
CA HIS A 82 -0.30 -0.15 3.84
C HIS A 82 -0.46 1.36 3.70
N TRP A 83 0.23 2.12 4.54
CA TRP A 83 0.28 3.57 4.48
C TRP A 83 0.90 4.08 3.16
N ILE A 84 2.05 3.55 2.73
CA ILE A 84 2.71 3.97 1.47
C ILE A 84 1.79 3.73 0.25
N TYR A 85 1.09 2.59 0.22
CA TYR A 85 0.25 2.20 -0.92
C TYR A 85 -1.18 2.74 -0.88
N GLN A 86 -1.55 3.51 0.15
CA GLN A 86 -2.87 4.13 0.24
C GLN A 86 -3.07 5.15 -0.90
N GLY A 87 -4.27 5.16 -1.49
CA GLY A 87 -4.56 5.92 -2.71
C GLY A 87 -4.24 7.41 -2.65
N SER A 88 -4.36 8.04 -1.48
CA SER A 88 -4.01 9.45 -1.24
C SER A 88 -2.54 9.75 -1.54
N ARG A 89 -1.63 8.84 -1.18
CA ARG A 89 -0.17 9.04 -1.23
C ARG A 89 0.47 8.60 -2.54
N ARG A 90 -0.33 8.04 -3.46
CA ARG A 90 0.16 7.67 -4.80
C ARG A 90 0.71 8.89 -5.55
N LYS A 91 0.14 10.09 -5.30
CA LYS A 91 0.61 11.37 -5.86
C LYS A 91 1.99 11.77 -5.34
N GLU A 92 2.26 11.54 -4.05
CA GLU A 92 3.52 11.87 -3.38
C GLU A 92 4.68 10.96 -3.78
N LYS A 93 4.39 9.85 -4.47
CA LYS A 93 5.40 8.92 -5.02
C LYS A 93 6.35 8.35 -3.96
N ILE A 94 5.93 8.26 -2.69
CA ILE A 94 6.71 7.73 -1.56
C ILE A 94 7.24 6.31 -1.85
N TRP A 95 6.45 5.51 -2.57
CA TRP A 95 6.84 4.17 -3.00
C TRP A 95 8.19 4.13 -3.73
N LYS A 96 8.64 5.23 -4.35
CA LYS A 96 9.95 5.34 -5.02
C LYS A 96 11.15 5.11 -4.11
N PHE A 97 11.01 5.41 -2.82
CA PHE A 97 12.07 5.21 -1.85
C PHE A 97 12.18 3.74 -1.40
N LEU A 98 11.22 2.89 -1.78
CA LEU A 98 11.31 1.45 -1.49
C LEU A 98 12.37 0.78 -2.38
N PRO A 99 13.17 -0.15 -1.84
CA PRO A 99 14.19 -0.88 -2.63
C PRO A 99 13.62 -1.59 -3.86
N ARG A 100 12.36 -2.03 -3.77
CA ARG A 100 11.66 -2.75 -4.84
C ARG A 100 10.62 -1.90 -5.57
N HIS A 101 10.83 -0.59 -5.69
CA HIS A 101 9.87 0.27 -6.40
C HIS A 101 9.75 -0.05 -7.90
N LYS A 102 10.81 -0.57 -8.53
CA LYS A 102 10.80 -0.91 -9.95
C LYS A 102 10.06 -2.22 -10.18
N ALA A 103 9.22 -2.26 -11.22
CA ALA A 103 8.60 -3.50 -11.66
C ALA A 103 9.68 -4.53 -12.03
N LYS A 104 9.60 -5.75 -11.48
CA LYS A 104 10.49 -6.88 -11.85
C LYS A 104 10.37 -7.30 -13.31
N ARG A 105 9.37 -6.81 -14.03
CA ARG A 105 9.14 -7.16 -15.43
C ARG A 105 10.27 -6.55 -16.28
N GLY A 106 11.26 -7.36 -16.60
CA GLY A 106 12.28 -7.03 -17.58
C GLY A 106 11.68 -6.79 -18.97
N LEU A 107 12.52 -6.34 -19.90
CA LEU A 107 12.13 -6.18 -21.30
C LEU A 107 11.56 -7.51 -21.80
N ARG A 108 10.35 -7.47 -22.39
CA ARG A 108 9.81 -8.64 -23.10
C ARG A 108 10.81 -8.99 -24.20
N LYS A 109 11.21 -10.26 -24.30
CA LYS A 109 12.05 -10.71 -25.41
C LYS A 109 11.32 -10.35 -26.71
N SER A 110 12.01 -9.63 -27.60
CA SER A 110 11.51 -9.39 -28.94
C SER A 110 11.30 -10.74 -29.65
N LYS A 111 10.23 -10.88 -30.43
CA LYS A 111 10.09 -12.02 -31.34
C LYS A 111 11.28 -12.00 -32.30
N GLY A 112 12.12 -13.05 -32.26
CA GLY A 112 13.35 -13.15 -33.06
C GLY A 112 14.65 -12.88 -32.30
N ALA A 113 14.62 -12.69 -30.98
CA ALA A 113 15.85 -12.68 -30.17
C ALA A 113 16.53 -14.07 -30.21
N GLY A 114 17.56 -14.20 -31.05
CA GLY A 114 18.26 -15.47 -31.35
C GLY A 114 18.00 -16.03 -32.75
N ALA A 115 17.05 -15.48 -33.50
CA ALA A 115 16.88 -15.78 -34.91
C ALA A 115 17.89 -14.94 -35.71
N SER A 116 18.83 -15.60 -36.38
CA SER A 116 19.71 -14.93 -37.34
C SER A 116 18.86 -14.33 -38.47
N ARG A 117 19.03 -13.02 -38.73
CA ARG A 117 18.41 -12.34 -39.89
C ARG A 117 18.99 -12.78 -41.24
N ILE A 118 20.01 -13.64 -41.24
CA ILE A 118 20.70 -14.12 -42.43
C ILE A 118 20.03 -15.42 -42.88
N PRO A 119 19.41 -15.46 -44.08
CA PRO A 119 18.94 -16.70 -44.67
C PRO A 119 20.12 -17.69 -44.81
N ASN A 120 19.90 -18.96 -44.49
CA ASN A 120 20.87 -20.06 -44.64
C ASN A 120 22.14 -19.98 -43.79
N ARG A 121 22.05 -19.45 -42.56
CA ARG A 121 23.12 -19.61 -41.56
C ARG A 121 23.37 -21.09 -41.27
N VAL A 122 24.63 -21.52 -41.36
CA VAL A 122 25.10 -22.85 -40.92
C VAL A 122 25.83 -22.70 -39.59
N SER A 123 25.51 -23.54 -38.61
CA SER A 123 26.21 -23.59 -37.31
C SER A 123 27.44 -24.48 -37.42
N ILE A 124 28.58 -24.04 -36.87
CA ILE A 124 29.86 -24.78 -36.89
C ILE A 124 30.22 -25.34 -35.49
N HIS A 125 29.25 -25.82 -34.74
CA HIS A 125 29.44 -26.45 -33.43
C HIS A 125 28.97 -27.90 -33.47
#